data_AF-A0A950SVF9-F1
#
_entry.id   AF-A0A950SVF9-F1
#
_cell.length_a   1.000
_cell.length_b   1.000
_cell.length_c   1.000
_cell.angle_alpha   90.00
_cell.angle_beta   90.00
_cell.angle_gamma   90.00
#
_symmetry.space_group_name_H-M   'P 1'
#
loop_
_entity.id
_entity.type
_entity.pdbx_description
1 polymer ?
#
loop_
_entity_poly.entity_id
_entity_poly.type
_entity_poly.pdbx_seq_one_letter_code
_entity_poly.pdbx_strand_id
1 'polypeptide(L)'
;MAKTVTPGYKVVYPNREKPASRLTRLAVAVTLLASAAVLLLVTVGGWSKLQGFKGVSLVWSLAYVVMAFYIFARWSRGLLPIASALAMLLFVVAVVAGLGVTGTSWFDRNHFGFGAPETIFGGRGLNPSLLGFLTVLLVPVQALLIFFAMVGFIQAWNVETEVPDDDLSRRGGTSATPHRGAPATT
;
A
#
# COMPACT_ATOMS: atom_id res chain seq x y z
N MET A 1 11.93 16.28 20.86
CA MET A 1 11.26 16.60 22.14
C MET A 1 10.86 15.31 22.81
N ALA A 2 11.38 15.02 23.99
CA ALA A 2 10.83 13.95 24.82
C ALA A 2 9.41 14.37 25.24
N LYS A 3 8.42 13.50 25.03
CA LYS A 3 7.06 13.77 25.51
C LYS A 3 7.09 13.75 27.04
N THR A 4 6.52 14.76 27.67
CA THR A 4 6.27 14.78 29.11
C THR A 4 5.20 13.73 29.38
N VAL A 5 5.55 12.70 30.15
CA VAL A 5 4.63 11.65 30.61
C VAL A 5 4.36 11.89 32.09
N THR A 6 3.12 11.68 32.53
CA THR A 6 2.74 11.76 33.94
C THR A 6 3.62 10.79 34.76
N PRO A 7 4.23 11.22 35.88
CA PRO A 7 5.01 10.31 36.73
C PRO A 7 4.18 9.11 37.19
N GLY A 8 4.72 7.90 37.05
CA GLY A 8 4.00 6.64 37.34
C GLY A 8 3.06 6.15 36.24
N TYR A 9 3.07 6.78 35.06
CA TYR A 9 2.34 6.35 33.87
C TYR A 9 3.30 5.98 32.74
N LYS A 10 2.87 5.06 31.88
CA LYS A 10 3.58 4.68 30.66
C LYS A 10 2.67 4.80 29.44
N VAL A 11 3.24 5.29 28.34
CA VAL A 11 2.54 5.41 27.06
C VAL A 11 2.44 4.04 26.40
N VAL A 12 1.22 3.61 26.14
CA VAL A 12 0.91 2.40 25.37
C VAL A 12 0.11 2.73 24.12
N TYR A 13 0.24 1.86 23.11
CA TYR A 13 -0.49 1.97 21.83
C TYR A 13 -1.46 0.80 21.69
N PRO A 14 -2.59 0.80 22.41
CA PRO A 14 -3.45 -0.38 22.56
C PRO A 14 -3.98 -0.90 21.22
N ASN A 15 -4.16 -0.02 20.23
CA ASN A 15 -4.65 -0.40 18.92
C ASN A 15 -3.58 -1.03 18.01
N ARG A 16 -2.28 -0.82 18.26
CA ARG A 16 -1.20 -1.42 17.43
C ARG A 16 -1.04 -2.92 17.65
N GLU A 17 -1.37 -3.39 18.85
CA GLU A 17 -1.17 -4.79 19.24
C GLU A 17 -2.34 -5.70 18.83
N LYS A 18 -3.48 -5.10 18.44
CA LYS A 18 -4.66 -5.84 18.01
C LYS A 18 -4.35 -6.70 16.78
N PRO A 19 -4.76 -7.99 16.76
CA PRO A 19 -4.61 -8.85 15.60
C PRO A 19 -5.20 -8.25 14.32
N ALA A 20 -6.36 -7.58 14.43
CA ALA A 20 -7.00 -6.88 13.32
C ALA A 20 -6.09 -5.81 12.69
N SER A 21 -5.39 -5.02 13.49
CA SER A 21 -4.48 -3.98 12.97
C SER A 21 -3.22 -4.55 12.34
N ARG A 22 -2.70 -5.67 12.86
CA ARG A 22 -1.59 -6.41 12.22
C ARG A 22 -2.02 -7.01 10.89
N LEU A 23 -3.24 -7.56 10.81
CA LEU A 23 -3.79 -8.13 9.59
C LEU A 23 -4.05 -7.06 8.54
N THR A 24 -4.65 -5.92 8.91
CA THR A 24 -4.83 -4.80 7.98
C THR A 24 -3.49 -4.27 7.47
N ARG A 25 -2.47 -4.23 8.32
CA ARG A 25 -1.12 -3.87 7.88
C ARG A 25 -0.56 -4.80 6.82
N LEU A 26 -0.69 -6.10 7.05
CA LEU A 26 -0.26 -7.09 6.07
C LEU A 26 -1.09 -6.97 4.79
N ALA A 27 -2.41 -6.82 4.89
CA ALA A 27 -3.30 -6.70 3.75
C ALA A 27 -2.92 -5.51 2.87
N VAL A 28 -2.75 -4.31 3.43
CA VAL A 28 -2.34 -3.11 2.67
C VAL A 28 -0.98 -3.33 1.98
N ALA A 29 0.01 -3.86 2.70
CA ALA A 29 1.34 -4.09 2.14
C ALA A 29 1.32 -5.12 0.99
N VAL A 30 0.62 -6.24 1.18
CA VAL A 30 0.48 -7.28 0.15
C VAL A 30 -0.28 -6.76 -1.07
N THR A 31 -1.37 -6.01 -0.88
CA THR A 31 -2.13 -5.45 -2.00
C THR A 31 -1.33 -4.40 -2.78
N LEU A 32 -0.51 -3.57 -2.10
CA LEU A 32 0.43 -2.66 -2.79
C LEU A 32 1.44 -3.42 -3.66
N LEU A 33 2.02 -4.50 -3.15
CA LEU A 33 2.98 -5.32 -3.89
C LEU A 33 2.32 -6.06 -5.05
N ALA A 34 1.13 -6.63 -4.83
CA ALA A 34 0.34 -7.27 -5.89
C ALA A 34 0.00 -6.26 -6.99
N SER A 35 -0.41 -5.06 -6.61
CA SER A 35 -0.71 -3.96 -7.54
C SER A 35 0.52 -3.55 -8.36
N ALA A 36 1.67 -3.35 -7.71
CA ALA A 36 2.92 -3.05 -8.39
C ALA A 36 3.35 -4.17 -9.33
N ALA A 37 3.23 -5.43 -8.91
CA ALA A 37 3.59 -6.58 -9.72
C ALA A 37 2.72 -6.69 -10.98
N VAL A 38 1.40 -6.56 -10.84
CA VAL A 38 0.48 -6.61 -11.99
C VAL A 38 0.75 -5.43 -12.93
N LEU A 39 0.96 -4.22 -12.40
CA LEU A 39 1.28 -3.05 -13.21
C LEU A 39 2.60 -3.25 -13.96
N LEU A 40 3.64 -3.77 -13.32
CA LEU A 40 4.91 -4.09 -13.96
C LEU A 40 4.77 -5.15 -15.05
N LEU A 41 3.94 -6.19 -14.85
CA LEU A 41 3.68 -7.18 -15.89
C LEU A 41 3.02 -6.55 -17.12
N VAL A 42 2.07 -5.64 -16.93
CA VAL A 42 1.47 -4.86 -18.02
C VAL A 42 2.53 -3.98 -18.69
N THR A 43 3.36 -3.30 -17.91
CA THR A 43 4.39 -2.39 -18.42
C THR A 43 5.46 -3.10 -19.24
N VAL A 44 5.99 -4.19 -18.70
CA VAL A 44 7.02 -5.01 -19.35
C VAL A 44 6.43 -5.72 -20.56
N GLY A 45 5.25 -6.33 -20.43
CA GLY A 45 4.62 -7.11 -21.49
C GLY A 45 4.04 -6.29 -22.65
N GLY A 46 3.64 -5.04 -22.38
CA GLY A 46 3.01 -4.13 -23.34
C GLY A 46 3.94 -3.00 -23.81
N TRP A 47 5.24 -3.08 -23.51
CA TRP A 47 6.19 -1.96 -23.59
C TRP A 47 6.09 -1.14 -24.88
N SER A 48 6.19 -1.76 -26.06
CA SER A 48 6.18 -1.02 -27.34
C SER A 48 4.88 -0.28 -27.64
N LYS A 49 3.79 -0.58 -26.92
CA LYS A 49 2.45 -0.01 -27.16
C LYS A 49 1.98 0.97 -26.07
N LEU A 50 2.76 1.20 -25.01
CA LEU A 50 2.43 2.06 -23.86
C LEU A 50 2.76 3.55 -24.09
N GLN A 51 2.38 4.10 -25.25
CA GLN A 51 2.64 5.49 -25.67
C GLN A 51 2.52 6.49 -24.50
N GLY A 52 3.64 7.09 -24.05
CA GLY A 52 3.70 8.05 -22.93
C GLY A 52 3.57 7.47 -21.52
N PHE A 53 3.00 6.27 -21.34
CA PHE A 53 2.72 5.68 -20.02
C PHE A 53 3.87 4.85 -19.43
N LYS A 54 4.93 4.59 -20.22
CA LYS A 54 6.12 3.83 -19.79
C LYS A 54 6.75 4.38 -18.49
N GLY A 55 7.13 5.65 -18.49
CA GLY A 55 7.78 6.27 -17.32
C GLY A 55 6.84 6.36 -16.13
N VAL A 56 5.59 6.75 -16.36
CA VAL A 56 4.56 6.88 -15.32
C VAL A 56 4.35 5.55 -14.59
N SER A 57 4.17 4.45 -15.33
CA SER A 57 3.93 3.13 -14.73
C SER A 57 5.13 2.59 -13.95
N LEU A 58 6.36 2.86 -14.38
CA LEU A 58 7.57 2.48 -13.63
C LEU A 58 7.70 3.28 -12.32
N VAL A 59 7.51 4.60 -12.36
CA VAL A 59 7.52 5.45 -11.16
C VAL A 59 6.41 5.05 -10.19
N TRP A 60 5.22 4.75 -10.72
CA TRP A 60 4.09 4.29 -9.91
C TRP A 60 4.39 2.97 -9.19
N SER A 61 4.95 2.01 -9.93
CA SER A 61 5.32 0.70 -9.39
C SER A 61 6.39 0.84 -8.30
N LEU A 62 7.41 1.67 -8.54
CA LEU A 62 8.43 1.98 -7.54
C LEU A 62 7.83 2.64 -6.30
N ALA A 63 6.94 3.63 -6.48
CA ALA A 63 6.26 4.28 -5.38
C ALA A 63 5.46 3.27 -4.54
N TYR A 64 4.76 2.33 -5.17
CA TYR A 64 4.00 1.29 -4.46
C TYR A 64 4.89 0.35 -3.67
N VAL A 65 6.03 -0.07 -4.23
CA VAL A 65 7.03 -0.90 -3.54
C VAL A 65 7.62 -0.15 -2.35
N VAL A 66 8.02 1.11 -2.53
CA VAL A 66 8.56 1.96 -1.45
C VAL A 66 7.53 2.17 -0.35
N MET A 67 6.27 2.47 -0.69
CA MET A 67 5.18 2.59 0.28
C MET A 67 4.95 1.27 1.02
N ALA A 68 4.93 0.13 0.32
CA ALA A 68 4.77 -1.18 0.93
C ALA A 68 5.87 -1.45 1.95
N PHE A 69 7.13 -1.13 1.63
CA PHE A 69 8.25 -1.22 2.57
C PHE A 69 8.04 -0.34 3.80
N TYR A 70 7.69 0.95 3.65
CA TYR A 70 7.46 1.83 4.79
C TYR A 70 6.24 1.44 5.63
N ILE A 71 5.21 0.92 5.00
CA ILE A 71 4.03 0.38 5.67
C ILE A 71 4.41 -0.88 6.48
N PHE A 72 5.22 -1.77 5.90
CA PHE A 72 5.71 -2.96 6.58
C PHE A 72 6.76 -2.67 7.66
N ALA A 73 7.57 -1.61 7.53
CA ALA A 73 8.60 -1.28 8.51
C ALA A 73 8.10 -0.34 9.61
N ARG A 74 7.39 0.73 9.24
CA ARG A 74 7.08 1.86 10.12
C ARG A 74 5.60 2.09 10.37
N TRP A 75 4.71 1.43 9.61
CA TRP A 75 3.25 1.61 9.67
C TRP A 75 2.86 3.09 9.87
N SER A 76 2.97 3.91 8.82
CA SER A 76 2.87 5.38 8.92
C SER A 76 1.49 5.92 8.53
N ARG A 77 0.92 6.86 9.30
CA ARG A 77 -0.47 7.34 9.13
C ARG A 77 -0.70 8.04 7.80
N GLY A 78 0.25 8.88 7.41
CA GLY A 78 0.16 9.67 6.18
C GLY A 78 0.22 8.83 4.91
N LEU A 79 0.83 7.63 4.96
CA LEU A 79 0.96 6.78 3.77
C LEU A 79 -0.36 6.12 3.37
N LEU A 80 -1.27 5.85 4.32
CA LEU A 80 -2.56 5.20 4.03
C LEU A 80 -3.45 6.04 3.09
N PRO A 81 -3.75 7.33 3.37
CA PRO A 81 -4.55 8.15 2.47
C PRO A 81 -3.85 8.45 1.14
N ILE A 82 -2.51 8.57 1.13
CA ILE A 82 -1.73 8.72 -0.12
C ILE A 82 -1.87 7.46 -0.97
N ALA A 83 -1.71 6.27 -0.37
CA ALA A 83 -1.86 5.00 -1.05
C ALA A 83 -3.27 4.84 -1.64
N SER A 84 -4.32 5.22 -0.92
CA SER A 84 -5.69 5.17 -1.47
C SER A 84 -5.93 6.17 -2.59
N ALA A 85 -5.34 7.38 -2.51
CA ALA A 85 -5.49 8.38 -3.56
C ALA A 85 -4.82 7.92 -4.86
N LEU A 86 -3.59 7.40 -4.77
CA LEU A 86 -2.92 6.79 -5.91
C LEU A 86 -3.69 5.55 -6.41
N ALA A 87 -4.18 4.70 -5.52
CA ALA A 87 -4.99 3.55 -5.90
C ALA A 87 -6.25 3.96 -6.66
N MET A 88 -6.91 5.05 -6.26
CA MET A 88 -8.07 5.61 -6.98
C MET A 88 -7.68 6.10 -8.38
N LEU A 89 -6.57 6.83 -8.52
CA LEU A 89 -6.12 7.29 -9.84
C LEU A 89 -5.80 6.11 -10.77
N LEU A 90 -5.07 5.10 -10.27
CA LEU A 90 -4.75 3.91 -11.04
C LEU A 90 -5.99 3.06 -11.34
N PHE A 91 -6.96 3.02 -10.42
CA PHE A 91 -8.26 2.35 -10.61
C PHE A 91 -8.98 2.93 -11.81
N VAL A 92 -9.10 4.26 -11.89
CA VAL A 92 -9.74 4.94 -13.01
C VAL A 92 -9.01 4.65 -14.32
N VAL A 93 -7.67 4.73 -14.34
CA VAL A 93 -6.87 4.40 -15.52
C VAL A 93 -7.10 2.94 -15.96
N ALA A 94 -7.11 1.99 -15.02
CA ALA A 94 -7.34 0.59 -15.30
C ALA A 94 -8.76 0.32 -15.83
N VAL A 95 -9.78 0.98 -15.29
CA VAL A 95 -11.17 0.89 -15.77
C VAL A 95 -11.26 1.41 -17.21
N VAL A 96 -10.72 2.59 -17.49
CA VAL A 96 -10.76 3.20 -18.83
C VAL A 96 -10.01 2.33 -19.85
N ALA A 97 -8.79 1.89 -19.52
CA ALA A 97 -7.95 1.12 -20.43
C ALA A 97 -8.40 -0.35 -20.58
N GLY A 98 -8.93 -0.95 -19.52
CA GLY A 98 -9.36 -2.35 -19.50
C GLY A 98 -10.73 -2.56 -20.13
N LEU A 99 -11.69 -1.67 -19.84
CA LEU A 99 -13.07 -1.77 -20.33
C LEU A 99 -13.31 -0.98 -21.63
N GLY A 100 -12.31 -0.24 -22.12
CA GLY A 100 -12.41 0.48 -23.40
C GLY A 100 -13.41 1.65 -23.38
N VAL A 101 -13.70 2.22 -22.20
CA VAL A 101 -14.73 3.26 -21.99
C VAL A 101 -14.54 4.48 -22.90
N THR A 102 -13.30 4.76 -23.32
CA THR A 102 -12.94 5.91 -24.17
C THR A 102 -12.42 5.52 -25.56
N GLY A 103 -12.77 4.34 -26.06
CA GLY A 103 -12.63 4.01 -27.49
C GLY A 103 -11.94 2.69 -27.80
N THR A 104 -10.78 2.40 -27.20
CA THR A 104 -10.07 1.12 -27.45
C THR A 104 -9.52 0.52 -26.16
N SER A 105 -9.67 -0.78 -26.03
CA SER A 105 -9.12 -1.62 -24.98
C SER A 105 -7.96 -2.46 -25.52
N TRP A 106 -7.28 -3.19 -24.63
CA TRP A 106 -6.31 -4.21 -25.05
C TRP A 106 -6.95 -5.35 -25.85
N PHE A 107 -8.21 -5.70 -25.56
CA PHE A 107 -8.90 -6.79 -26.23
C PHE A 107 -9.17 -6.47 -27.71
N ASP A 108 -9.40 -5.20 -28.04
CA ASP A 108 -9.62 -4.75 -29.41
C ASP A 108 -8.38 -4.93 -30.29
N ARG A 109 -7.19 -5.16 -29.71
CA ARG A 109 -5.94 -5.38 -30.45
C ARG A 109 -5.72 -6.84 -30.81
N ASN A 110 -6.66 -7.73 -30.51
CA ASN A 110 -6.56 -9.16 -30.78
C ASN A 110 -7.23 -9.54 -32.12
N HIS A 111 -6.83 -8.87 -33.21
CA HIS A 111 -7.29 -9.19 -34.55
C HIS A 111 -6.21 -9.01 -35.62
N PHE A 112 -6.49 -9.52 -36.81
CA PHE A 112 -5.57 -9.50 -37.93
C PHE A 112 -5.22 -8.05 -38.34
N GLY A 113 -3.92 -7.73 -38.44
CA GLY A 113 -3.43 -6.38 -38.74
C GLY A 113 -2.82 -5.63 -37.55
N PHE A 114 -3.00 -6.11 -36.31
CA PHE A 114 -2.32 -5.54 -35.14
C PHE A 114 -0.96 -6.20 -34.89
N GLY A 115 0.10 -5.38 -34.88
CA GLY A 115 1.44 -5.83 -34.50
C GLY A 115 1.52 -6.19 -33.02
N ALA A 116 2.09 -7.36 -32.71
CA ALA A 116 2.30 -7.81 -31.34
C ALA A 116 3.09 -6.76 -30.53
N PRO A 117 2.78 -6.58 -29.23
CA PRO A 117 3.63 -5.78 -28.37
C PRO A 117 4.99 -6.45 -28.21
N GLU A 118 6.00 -5.64 -27.93
CA GLU A 118 7.36 -6.09 -27.60
C GLU A 118 7.62 -5.81 -26.13
N THR A 119 8.56 -6.56 -25.53
CA THR A 119 8.96 -6.30 -24.15
C THR A 119 9.96 -5.16 -24.03
N ILE A 120 10.21 -4.69 -22.79
CA ILE A 120 11.27 -3.72 -22.50
C ILE A 120 12.68 -4.22 -22.86
N PHE A 121 12.90 -5.54 -22.86
CA PHE A 121 14.19 -6.16 -23.17
C PHE A 121 14.30 -6.58 -24.64
N GLY A 122 13.34 -6.18 -25.49
CA GLY A 122 13.18 -6.68 -26.85
C GLY A 122 12.42 -8.01 -26.91
N GLY A 123 12.15 -8.48 -28.12
CA GLY A 123 11.41 -9.73 -28.35
C GLY A 123 9.90 -9.62 -28.11
N ARG A 124 9.21 -10.76 -28.18
CA ARG A 124 7.74 -10.83 -28.17
C ARG A 124 7.17 -10.56 -26.78
N GLY A 125 6.31 -9.55 -26.68
CA GLY A 125 5.57 -9.19 -25.49
C GLY A 125 4.38 -10.10 -25.22
N LEU A 126 3.59 -9.75 -24.21
CA LEU A 126 2.41 -10.51 -23.82
C LEU A 126 1.30 -10.35 -24.86
N ASN A 127 0.52 -11.42 -25.09
CA ASN A 127 -0.64 -11.34 -25.98
C ASN A 127 -1.62 -10.23 -25.49
N PRO A 128 -2.26 -9.47 -26.40
CA PRO A 128 -3.19 -8.40 -26.04
C PRO A 128 -4.31 -8.82 -25.08
N SER A 129 -4.88 -10.02 -25.21
CA SER A 129 -5.92 -10.53 -24.30
C SER A 129 -5.40 -10.73 -22.88
N LEU A 130 -4.15 -11.17 -22.72
CA LEU A 130 -3.53 -11.28 -21.40
C LEU A 130 -3.22 -9.89 -20.81
N LEU A 131 -2.74 -8.95 -21.62
CA LEU A 131 -2.57 -7.55 -21.19
C LEU A 131 -3.89 -6.92 -20.77
N GLY A 132 -4.98 -7.19 -21.50
CA GLY A 132 -6.33 -6.77 -21.15
C GLY A 132 -6.79 -7.37 -19.84
N PHE A 133 -6.62 -8.68 -19.66
CA PHE A 133 -6.93 -9.37 -18.41
C PHE A 133 -6.17 -8.77 -17.22
N LEU A 134 -4.85 -8.59 -17.34
CA LEU A 134 -4.03 -8.00 -16.27
C LEU A 134 -4.45 -6.55 -15.96
N THR A 135 -4.82 -5.78 -16.98
CA THR A 135 -5.34 -4.41 -16.80
C THR A 135 -6.68 -4.41 -16.06
N VAL A 136 -7.60 -5.32 -16.41
CA VAL A 136 -8.88 -5.48 -15.70
C VAL A 136 -8.65 -6.00 -14.28
N LEU A 137 -7.67 -6.88 -14.06
CA LEU A 137 -7.28 -7.38 -12.74
C LEU A 137 -6.79 -6.26 -11.81
N LEU A 138 -6.22 -5.17 -12.34
CA LEU A 138 -5.86 -4.01 -11.52
C LEU A 138 -7.09 -3.36 -10.87
N VAL A 139 -8.29 -3.47 -11.45
CA VAL A 139 -9.52 -2.86 -10.93
C VAL A 139 -9.89 -3.42 -9.54
N PRO A 140 -10.11 -4.73 -9.35
CA PRO A 140 -10.36 -5.28 -8.01
C PRO A 140 -9.16 -5.11 -7.08
N VAL A 141 -7.93 -5.17 -7.58
CA VAL A 141 -6.73 -4.96 -6.76
C VAL A 141 -6.68 -3.54 -6.19
N GLN A 142 -6.96 -2.51 -7.01
CA GLN A 142 -7.03 -1.13 -6.51
C GLN A 142 -8.21 -0.94 -5.56
N ALA A 143 -9.38 -1.53 -5.84
CA ALA A 143 -10.54 -1.45 -4.96
C ALA A 143 -10.23 -2.02 -3.57
N LEU A 144 -9.56 -3.18 -3.52
CA LEU A 144 -9.07 -3.77 -2.27
C LEU A 144 -8.06 -2.87 -1.56
N LEU A 145 -7.12 -2.28 -2.31
CA LEU A 145 -6.13 -1.37 -1.73
C LEU A 145 -6.79 -0.13 -1.10
N ILE A 146 -7.75 0.48 -1.80
CA ILE A 146 -8.52 1.61 -1.27
C ILE A 146 -9.25 1.19 0.00
N PHE A 147 -9.97 0.07 -0.03
CA PHE A 147 -10.73 -0.45 1.10
C PHE A 147 -9.83 -0.69 2.33
N PHE A 148 -8.75 -1.46 2.19
CA PHE A 148 -7.86 -1.76 3.31
C PHE A 148 -7.12 -0.53 3.83
N ALA A 149 -6.75 0.40 2.95
CA ALA A 149 -6.13 1.66 3.35
C ALA A 149 -7.09 2.51 4.20
N MET A 150 -8.36 2.61 3.81
CA MET A 150 -9.39 3.32 4.57
C MET A 150 -9.68 2.65 5.91
N VAL A 151 -9.81 1.32 5.94
CA VAL A 151 -9.96 0.56 7.18
C VAL A 151 -8.77 0.81 8.12
N GLY A 152 -7.54 0.70 7.60
CA GLY A 152 -6.33 0.93 8.38
C GLY A 152 -6.21 2.36 8.92
N PHE A 153 -6.74 3.33 8.18
CA PHE A 153 -6.73 4.74 8.60
C PHE A 153 -7.68 4.99 9.77
N ILE A 154 -8.86 4.35 9.77
CA ILE A 154 -9.90 4.52 10.80
C ILE A 154 -9.57 3.76 12.09
N GLN A 155 -8.65 2.79 12.06
CA GLN A 155 -8.25 1.99 13.23
C GLN A 155 -7.56 2.76 14.38
N ALA A 156 -7.29 4.07 14.21
CA ALA A 156 -6.77 4.93 15.27
C ALA A 156 -5.53 4.35 16.00
N TRP A 157 -4.62 3.72 15.26
CA TRP A 157 -3.42 3.08 15.81
C TRP A 157 -2.34 4.06 16.30
N ASN A 158 -2.54 5.35 16.02
CA ASN A 158 -1.71 6.45 16.51
C ASN A 158 -2.15 6.95 17.90
N VAL A 159 -3.29 6.48 18.39
CA VAL A 159 -3.79 6.88 19.72
C VAL A 159 -2.84 6.35 20.78
N GLU A 160 -2.32 7.27 21.56
CA GLU A 160 -1.51 7.04 22.73
C GLU A 160 -2.41 7.11 23.95
N THR A 161 -2.26 6.14 24.84
CA THR A 161 -2.96 6.14 26.12
C THR A 161 -1.92 6.03 27.22
N GLU A 162 -1.98 6.94 28.18
CA GLU A 162 -1.20 6.85 29.41
C GLU A 162 -1.92 5.89 30.34
N VAL A 163 -1.23 4.83 30.78
CA VAL A 163 -1.77 3.85 31.72
C VAL A 163 -0.87 3.84 32.97
N PRO A 164 -1.43 3.82 34.19
CA PRO A 164 -0.64 3.70 35.41
C PRO A 164 0.22 2.43 35.39
N ASP A 165 1.43 2.49 35.94
CA ASP A 165 2.37 1.36 35.97
C ASP A 165 1.81 0.14 36.74
N ASP A 166 1.01 0.39 37.78
CA ASP A 166 0.34 -0.64 38.57
C ASP A 166 -0.65 -1.45 37.73
N ASP A 167 -1.37 -0.76 36.84
CA ASP A 167 -2.36 -1.35 35.93
C ASP A 167 -1.70 -2.13 34.80
N LEU A 168 -0.51 -1.72 34.35
CA LEU A 168 0.30 -2.48 33.39
C LEU A 168 0.86 -3.76 34.01
N SER A 169 1.33 -3.68 35.25
CA SER A 169 1.86 -4.82 36.01
C SER A 169 0.77 -5.88 36.23
N ARG A 170 -0.47 -5.47 36.53
CA ARG A 170 -1.64 -6.37 36.64
C ARG A 170 -2.05 -7.03 35.33
N ARG A 171 -1.79 -6.39 34.17
CA ARG A 171 -2.11 -6.92 32.83
C ARG A 171 -1.02 -7.84 32.27
N GLY A 172 0.06 -8.08 33.02
CA GLY A 172 1.20 -8.87 32.56
C GLY A 172 2.13 -8.14 31.57
N GLY A 173 2.08 -6.79 31.55
CA GLY A 173 2.95 -5.98 30.71
C GLY A 173 4.39 -5.96 31.22
N THR A 174 5.39 -6.12 30.35
CA THR A 174 6.80 -6.14 30.73
C THR A 174 7.28 -4.75 31.18
N SER A 175 7.68 -4.67 32.46
CA SER A 175 8.31 -3.53 33.13
C SER A 175 9.81 -3.43 32.76
N ALA A 176 10.12 -3.19 31.50
CA ALA A 176 11.51 -3.06 31.05
C ALA A 176 11.86 -1.62 30.67
N THR A 177 11.94 -0.71 31.64
CA THR A 177 12.90 0.41 31.62
C THR A 177 13.10 0.93 33.05
N PRO A 178 14.31 0.86 33.64
CA PRO A 178 14.57 1.44 34.96
C PRO A 178 14.45 2.96 34.88
N HIS A 179 13.68 3.53 35.80
CA HIS A 179 13.53 4.96 35.99
C HIS A 179 14.88 5.55 36.45
N ARG A 180 15.53 6.37 35.62
CA ARG A 180 16.63 7.22 36.09
C ARG A 180 16.00 8.40 36.82
N GLY A 181 15.86 8.26 38.14
CA GLY A 181 15.25 9.27 39.00
C GLY A 181 15.87 10.65 38.79
N ALA A 182 15.02 11.66 38.66
CA ALA A 182 15.43 13.05 38.79
C ALA A 182 15.84 13.30 40.26
N PRO A 183 16.93 14.07 40.52
CA PRO A 183 17.40 14.31 41.87
C PRO A 183 16.37 15.12 42.65
N ALA A 184 16.08 14.66 43.87
CA ALA A 184 15.24 15.35 44.83
C ALA A 184 15.86 16.72 45.15
N THR A 185 15.16 17.80 44.81
CA THR A 185 15.47 19.14 45.29
C THR A 185 14.83 19.31 46.66
N THR A 186 15.68 19.31 47.68
CA THR A 186 15.42 19.88 49.02
C THR A 186 15.32 21.39 48.96
#